data_AF-A0A1J0LIX6-F1
#
_entry.id   AF-A0A1J0LIX6-F1
#
_cell.length_a   1.000
_cell.length_b   1.000
_cell.length_c   1.000
_cell.angle_alpha   90.00
_cell.angle_beta   90.00
_cell.angle_gamma   90.00
#
_symmetry.space_group_name_H-M   'P 1'
#
loop_
_entity.id
_entity.type
_entity.pdbx_description
1 polymer ?
#
loop_
_entity_poly.entity_id
_entity_poly.type
_entity_poly.pdbx_seq_one_letter_code
_entity_poly.pdbx_strand_id
1 'polypeptide(L)'
;MKKLQILTTFYVVFSFYMNAQVGIGTTSPDTSALLDLNSSSKGFLVPRLTSVERDQINYGNIAEGLIIYNLDSKMLEIFDGNDWNRIVMEKLITEKPSKELLNGDFENWMRDKLDDWTIIEEGIKVEKDSVIIKAGKKSAKIQLNTTQQDTTDLRQRIQLEKGTYEISFYVFHLDKTSRVRLYADSFKNYSDSSIINEWQEVRSTFTLNNTQEIEIGFRFYDTDEFIDSSRLYLDHVQLIKK
;
A
#
# COMPACT_ATOMS: atom_id res chain seq x y z
N MET A 1 -31.30 68.60 -21.37
CA MET A 1 -31.37 67.24 -21.96
C MET A 1 -29.99 66.59 -22.16
N LYS A 2 -28.96 67.30 -22.66
CA LYS A 2 -27.60 66.72 -22.86
C LYS A 2 -26.91 66.16 -21.59
N LYS A 3 -27.14 66.78 -20.42
CA LYS A 3 -26.59 66.30 -19.12
C LYS A 3 -27.24 65.00 -18.61
N LEU A 4 -28.49 64.71 -19.01
CA LEU A 4 -29.21 63.49 -18.63
C LEU A 4 -28.82 62.30 -19.52
N GLN A 5 -28.41 62.57 -20.78
CA GLN A 5 -27.86 61.58 -21.70
C GLN A 5 -26.45 61.12 -21.29
N ILE A 6 -25.61 62.02 -20.78
CA ILE A 6 -24.26 61.66 -20.28
C ILE A 6 -24.35 60.74 -19.05
N LEU A 7 -25.33 60.95 -18.17
CA LEU A 7 -25.53 60.12 -16.97
C LEU A 7 -26.05 58.71 -17.31
N THR A 8 -26.89 58.58 -18.33
CA THR A 8 -27.37 57.27 -18.82
C THR A 8 -26.31 56.53 -19.61
N THR A 9 -25.48 57.22 -20.41
CA THR A 9 -24.34 56.61 -21.09
C THR A 9 -23.28 56.11 -20.11
N PHE A 10 -23.03 56.81 -19.00
CA PHE A 10 -22.08 56.36 -17.97
C PHE A 10 -22.56 55.07 -17.23
N TYR A 11 -23.88 54.89 -17.10
CA TYR A 11 -24.46 53.71 -16.44
C TYR A 11 -24.36 52.43 -17.29
N VAL A 12 -24.34 52.55 -18.63
CA VAL A 12 -24.23 51.40 -19.55
C VAL A 12 -22.77 50.95 -19.73
N VAL A 13 -21.79 51.84 -19.52
CA VAL A 13 -20.35 51.50 -19.64
C VAL A 13 -19.79 50.82 -18.37
N PHE A 14 -20.52 50.87 -17.25
CA PHE A 14 -20.29 50.01 -16.07
C PHE A 14 -20.93 48.62 -16.24
N SER A 15 -20.93 48.10 -17.47
CA SER A 15 -21.37 46.74 -17.76
C SER A 15 -20.52 45.76 -16.94
N PHE A 16 -21.19 45.07 -16.02
CA PHE A 16 -20.63 44.09 -15.11
C PHE A 16 -19.70 43.11 -15.83
N TYR A 17 -18.45 42.99 -15.37
CA TYR A 17 -17.63 41.81 -15.63
C TYR A 17 -18.28 40.64 -14.88
N MET A 18 -19.24 39.97 -15.51
CA MET A 18 -19.78 38.71 -14.99
C MET A 18 -18.81 37.60 -15.37
N ASN A 19 -18.10 37.05 -14.39
CA ASN A 19 -17.30 35.84 -14.58
C ASN A 19 -18.23 34.67 -14.91
N ALA A 20 -17.97 33.95 -16.01
CA ALA A 20 -18.77 32.80 -16.46
C ALA A 20 -18.42 31.50 -15.70
N GLN A 21 -18.28 31.57 -14.38
CA GLN A 21 -18.01 30.40 -13.53
C GLN A 21 -19.31 29.66 -13.21
N VAL A 22 -19.26 28.33 -13.26
CA VAL A 22 -20.41 27.48 -12.93
C VAL A 22 -20.27 26.98 -11.50
N GLY A 23 -21.14 27.46 -10.61
CA GLY A 23 -21.30 26.92 -9.26
C GLY A 23 -22.49 25.97 -9.18
N ILE A 24 -22.29 24.77 -8.66
CA ILE A 24 -23.40 23.86 -8.32
C ILE A 24 -23.31 23.53 -6.83
N GLY A 25 -24.34 23.92 -6.07
CA GLY A 25 -24.38 23.75 -4.62
C GLY A 25 -23.61 24.82 -3.84
N THR A 26 -23.06 25.84 -4.52
CA THR A 26 -22.44 27.03 -3.93
C THR A 26 -22.92 28.29 -4.64
N THR A 27 -23.08 29.39 -3.91
CA THR A 27 -23.33 30.73 -4.46
C THR A 27 -22.06 31.56 -4.60
N SER A 28 -20.93 31.06 -4.10
CA SER A 28 -19.62 31.68 -4.18
C SER A 28 -18.63 30.63 -4.68
N PRO A 29 -18.65 30.28 -5.98
CA PRO A 29 -17.64 29.41 -6.57
C PRO A 29 -16.24 29.97 -6.31
N ASP A 30 -15.28 29.08 -6.07
CA ASP A 30 -13.87 29.46 -5.96
C ASP A 30 -13.44 30.25 -7.22
N THR A 31 -12.79 31.40 -7.03
CA THR A 31 -12.40 32.30 -8.12
C THR A 31 -11.40 31.68 -9.11
N SER A 32 -10.72 30.59 -8.72
CA SER A 32 -9.81 29.83 -9.57
C SER A 32 -10.52 28.72 -10.37
N ALA A 33 -11.81 28.45 -10.12
CA ALA A 33 -12.55 27.34 -10.70
C ALA A 33 -13.49 27.79 -11.83
N LEU A 34 -13.42 27.11 -12.98
CA LEU A 34 -14.46 27.22 -14.01
C LEU A 34 -15.75 26.47 -13.62
N LEU A 35 -15.62 25.37 -12.87
CA LEU A 35 -16.71 24.59 -12.30
C LEU A 35 -16.40 24.28 -10.83
N ASP A 36 -17.27 24.69 -9.92
CA ASP A 36 -17.18 24.38 -8.49
C ASP A 36 -18.43 23.61 -8.03
N LEU A 37 -18.20 22.42 -7.46
CA LEU A 37 -19.24 21.52 -6.99
C LEU A 37 -19.14 21.39 -5.47
N ASN A 38 -20.11 21.94 -4.74
CA ASN A 38 -20.17 21.83 -3.28
C ASN A 38 -21.36 20.98 -2.83
N SER A 39 -21.08 19.87 -2.14
CA SER A 39 -22.11 19.06 -1.50
C SER A 39 -21.52 18.25 -0.33
N SER A 40 -22.28 18.08 0.74
CA SER A 40 -21.95 17.18 1.85
C SER A 40 -22.54 15.78 1.70
N SER A 41 -23.36 15.54 0.67
CA SER A 41 -24.14 14.30 0.51
C SER A 41 -24.20 13.75 -0.91
N LYS A 42 -23.64 14.45 -1.90
CA LYS A 42 -23.60 14.02 -3.31
C LYS A 42 -22.17 14.04 -3.83
N GLY A 43 -21.86 13.12 -4.75
CA GLY A 43 -20.62 13.10 -5.50
C GLY A 43 -20.78 13.62 -6.93
N PHE A 44 -19.66 13.77 -7.63
CA PHE A 44 -19.65 14.04 -9.06
C PHE A 44 -19.65 12.73 -9.86
N LEU A 45 -20.68 12.52 -10.68
CA LEU A 45 -20.77 11.35 -11.54
C LEU A 45 -20.21 11.70 -12.93
N VAL A 46 -18.96 11.32 -13.17
CA VAL A 46 -18.31 11.41 -14.50
C VAL A 46 -19.01 10.49 -15.53
N PRO A 47 -18.84 10.72 -16.84
CA PRO A 47 -19.32 9.79 -17.87
C PRO A 47 -18.86 8.37 -17.59
N ARG A 48 -19.77 7.40 -17.73
CA ARG A 48 -19.52 5.98 -17.49
C ARG A 48 -19.60 5.22 -18.80
N LEU A 49 -18.49 4.63 -19.22
CA LEU A 49 -18.35 4.00 -20.53
C LEU A 49 -17.71 2.62 -20.37
N THR A 50 -18.11 1.65 -21.18
CA THR A 50 -17.30 0.45 -21.43
C THR A 50 -16.03 0.84 -22.19
N SER A 51 -15.05 -0.07 -22.24
CA SER A 51 -13.82 0.16 -23.01
C SER A 51 -14.13 0.36 -24.49
N VAL A 52 -15.10 -0.39 -25.03
CA VAL A 52 -15.55 -0.22 -26.42
C VAL A 52 -16.12 1.17 -26.67
N GLU A 53 -17.00 1.65 -25.78
CA GLU A 53 -17.58 3.00 -25.90
C GLU A 53 -16.54 4.11 -25.70
N ARG A 54 -15.59 3.93 -24.78
CA ARG A 54 -14.45 4.85 -24.60
C ARG A 54 -13.58 4.92 -25.86
N ASP A 55 -13.26 3.78 -26.45
CA ASP A 55 -12.40 3.72 -27.63
C ASP A 55 -13.11 4.30 -28.88
N GLN A 56 -14.45 4.37 -28.85
CA GLN A 56 -15.28 5.06 -29.83
C GLN A 56 -15.32 6.58 -29.67
N ILE A 57 -14.74 7.16 -28.62
CA ILE A 57 -14.55 8.63 -28.51
C ILE A 57 -13.65 9.16 -29.65
N ASN A 58 -13.00 8.27 -30.42
CA ASN A 58 -12.16 8.54 -31.59
C ASN A 58 -12.90 9.11 -32.83
N TYR A 59 -13.45 10.31 -32.69
CA TYR A 59 -13.87 11.16 -33.81
C TYR A 59 -12.92 12.35 -34.03
N GLY A 60 -11.61 12.10 -33.88
CA GLY A 60 -10.53 13.05 -34.22
C GLY A 60 -10.36 14.17 -33.19
N ASN A 61 -9.18 14.20 -32.57
CA ASN A 61 -8.77 15.12 -31.50
C ASN A 61 -9.56 14.96 -30.19
N ILE A 62 -9.37 13.82 -29.53
CA ILE A 62 -9.75 13.66 -28.13
C ILE A 62 -9.01 14.73 -27.30
N ALA A 63 -9.74 15.45 -26.44
CA ALA A 63 -9.13 16.47 -25.60
C ALA A 63 -8.31 15.83 -24.47
N GLU A 64 -7.07 16.30 -24.30
CA GLU A 64 -6.26 15.99 -23.12
C GLU A 64 -7.00 16.42 -21.84
N GLY A 65 -6.94 15.58 -20.80
CA GLY A 65 -7.59 15.80 -19.53
C GLY A 65 -9.06 15.36 -19.45
N LEU A 66 -9.59 14.67 -20.46
CA LEU A 66 -10.90 14.01 -20.33
C LEU A 66 -10.86 12.94 -19.25
N ILE A 67 -11.87 12.93 -18.36
CA ILE A 67 -12.00 11.98 -17.26
C ILE A 67 -13.30 11.18 -17.45
N ILE A 68 -13.19 9.85 -17.37
CA ILE A 68 -14.33 8.93 -17.38
C ILE A 68 -14.22 7.92 -16.24
N TYR A 69 -15.31 7.21 -15.98
CA TYR A 69 -15.28 5.97 -15.21
C TYR A 69 -15.51 4.79 -16.16
N ASN A 70 -14.51 3.93 -16.32
CA ASN A 70 -14.60 2.77 -17.20
C ASN A 70 -15.33 1.61 -16.50
N LEU A 71 -16.39 1.11 -17.14
CA LEU A 71 -17.29 0.08 -16.62
C LEU A 71 -16.68 -1.33 -16.67
N ASP A 72 -15.68 -1.58 -17.51
CA ASP A 72 -15.01 -2.88 -17.60
C ASP A 72 -13.86 -2.94 -16.59
N SER A 73 -13.00 -1.92 -16.56
CA SER A 73 -11.87 -1.87 -15.64
C SER A 73 -12.27 -1.49 -14.21
N LYS A 74 -13.48 -0.93 -14.02
CA LYS A 74 -14.00 -0.40 -12.73
C LYS A 74 -13.11 0.69 -12.13
N MET A 75 -12.53 1.52 -12.98
CA MET A 75 -11.56 2.54 -12.59
C MET A 75 -11.88 3.89 -13.25
N LEU A 76 -11.43 4.98 -12.61
CA LEU A 76 -11.34 6.27 -13.29
C LEU A 76 -10.19 6.22 -14.32
N GLU A 77 -10.42 6.78 -15.50
CA GLU A 77 -9.43 6.89 -16.55
C GLU A 77 -9.34 8.34 -17.02
N ILE A 78 -8.12 8.83 -17.27
CA ILE A 78 -7.80 10.14 -17.81
C ILE A 78 -7.07 10.01 -19.14
N PHE A 79 -7.48 10.78 -20.14
CA PHE A 79 -6.76 10.84 -21.41
C PHE A 79 -5.60 11.83 -21.32
N ASP A 80 -4.38 11.40 -21.61
CA ASP A 80 -3.16 12.23 -21.51
C ASP A 80 -2.74 12.90 -22.82
N GLY A 81 -3.60 12.82 -23.84
CA GLY A 81 -3.29 13.29 -25.20
C GLY A 81 -2.86 12.16 -26.15
N ASN A 82 -2.42 11.01 -25.62
CA ASN A 82 -2.02 9.84 -26.40
C ASN A 82 -2.84 8.60 -26.01
N ASP A 83 -2.98 8.33 -24.72
CA ASP A 83 -3.57 7.11 -24.18
C ASP A 83 -4.53 7.38 -23.01
N TRP A 84 -5.42 6.42 -22.76
CA TRP A 84 -6.26 6.39 -21.57
C TRP A 84 -5.51 5.76 -20.40
N ASN A 85 -5.18 6.57 -19.42
CA ASN A 85 -4.44 6.16 -18.22
C ASN A 85 -5.38 5.95 -17.04
N ARG A 86 -5.18 4.88 -16.29
CA ARG A 86 -5.95 4.62 -15.07
C ARG A 86 -5.46 5.54 -13.95
N ILE A 87 -6.39 6.22 -13.28
CA ILE A 87 -6.09 6.92 -12.05
C ILE A 87 -6.08 5.88 -10.93
N VAL A 88 -4.89 5.49 -10.53
CA VAL A 88 -4.66 4.65 -9.35
C VAL A 88 -4.25 5.55 -8.19
N MET A 89 -4.80 5.29 -7.01
CA MET A 89 -4.19 5.82 -5.79
C MET A 89 -2.88 5.08 -5.60
N GLU A 90 -1.78 5.70 -6.01
CA GLU A 90 -0.47 5.28 -5.53
C GLU A 90 -0.41 5.69 -4.06
N LYS A 91 -0.30 4.71 -3.15
CA LYS A 91 0.12 5.01 -1.78
C LYS A 91 1.47 5.70 -1.94
N LEU A 92 1.59 6.99 -1.59
CA LEU A 92 2.87 7.68 -1.52
C LEU A 92 3.76 6.91 -0.53
N ILE A 93 4.60 5.99 -1.04
CA ILE A 93 5.66 5.33 -0.30
C ILE A 93 6.81 6.34 -0.18
N THR A 94 6.58 7.40 0.57
CA THR A 94 7.64 8.02 1.37
C THR A 94 7.39 7.60 2.80
N GLU A 95 7.43 6.28 3.03
CA GLU A 95 7.40 5.71 4.36
C GLU A 95 8.67 6.13 5.07
N LYS A 96 8.58 7.20 5.87
CA LYS A 96 9.45 7.29 7.04
C LYS A 96 9.30 5.94 7.75
N PRO A 97 10.41 5.26 8.11
CA PRO A 97 10.33 3.97 8.78
C PRO A 97 9.43 4.08 10.02
N SER A 98 8.67 3.02 10.28
CA SER A 98 7.83 2.96 11.48
C SER A 98 8.69 3.13 12.73
N LYS A 99 8.12 3.64 13.82
CA LYS A 99 8.83 3.75 15.11
C LYS A 99 8.72 2.51 15.99
N GLU A 100 7.95 1.53 15.51
CA GLU A 100 7.64 0.29 16.20
C GLU A 100 7.41 -0.81 15.16
N LEU A 101 7.45 -2.07 15.61
CA LEU A 101 7.07 -3.20 14.79
C LEU A 101 5.57 -3.14 14.51
N LEU A 102 5.21 -3.06 13.23
CA LEU A 102 3.84 -3.07 12.75
C LEU A 102 3.44 -4.48 12.30
N ASN A 103 2.19 -4.86 12.56
CA ASN A 103 1.58 -6.10 12.09
C ASN A 103 2.43 -7.36 12.39
N GLY A 104 3.10 -7.39 13.54
CA GLY A 104 3.89 -8.54 13.99
C GLY A 104 3.01 -9.74 14.40
N ASP A 105 1.74 -9.50 14.66
CA ASP A 105 0.71 -10.52 14.90
C ASP A 105 0.07 -11.06 13.60
N PHE A 106 0.44 -10.51 12.44
CA PHE A 106 -0.10 -10.90 11.13
C PHE A 106 -1.64 -10.88 11.04
N GLU A 107 -2.29 -9.90 11.65
CA GLU A 107 -3.75 -9.77 11.63
C GLU A 107 -4.27 -8.88 10.50
N ASN A 108 -3.43 -7.97 9.98
CA ASN A 108 -3.80 -6.98 8.96
C ASN A 108 -3.39 -7.44 7.55
N TRP A 109 -4.41 -7.52 6.68
CA TRP A 109 -4.27 -7.97 5.30
C TRP A 109 -5.20 -7.18 4.39
N MET A 110 -4.65 -6.34 3.51
CA MET A 110 -5.44 -5.60 2.53
C MET A 110 -5.50 -6.38 1.21
N ARG A 111 -6.73 -6.73 0.77
CA ARG A 111 -6.96 -7.48 -0.49
C ARG A 111 -6.12 -8.76 -0.58
N ASP A 112 -6.09 -9.51 0.51
CA ASP A 112 -5.33 -10.78 0.66
C ASP A 112 -3.81 -10.67 0.56
N LYS A 113 -3.25 -9.46 0.58
CA LYS A 113 -1.82 -9.22 0.72
C LYS A 113 -1.49 -8.84 2.16
N LEU A 114 -0.32 -9.25 2.62
CA LEU A 114 0.17 -8.91 3.95
C LEU A 114 0.50 -7.40 4.00
N ASP A 115 -0.04 -6.71 4.99
CA ASP A 115 0.25 -5.29 5.21
C ASP A 115 1.53 -5.10 6.05
N ASP A 116 2.22 -3.98 5.86
CA ASP A 116 3.42 -3.52 6.60
C ASP A 116 4.70 -4.38 6.49
N TRP A 117 4.66 -5.46 5.73
CA TRP A 117 5.83 -6.29 5.45
C TRP A 117 6.18 -6.28 3.96
N THR A 118 7.48 -6.13 3.68
CA THR A 118 8.02 -6.19 2.33
C THR A 118 8.51 -7.60 2.05
N ILE A 119 7.93 -8.25 1.04
CA ILE A 119 8.48 -9.47 0.45
C ILE A 119 9.61 -9.03 -0.47
N ILE A 120 10.82 -9.45 -0.14
CA ILE A 120 11.98 -9.24 -1.00
C ILE A 120 12.09 -10.53 -1.81
N GLU A 121 11.82 -10.39 -3.11
CA GLU A 121 11.83 -11.43 -4.14
C GLU A 121 10.76 -12.53 -4.07
N GLU A 122 10.53 -13.20 -5.21
CA GLU A 122 9.35 -14.05 -5.44
C GLU A 122 9.56 -15.54 -5.07
N GLY A 123 10.70 -15.88 -4.46
CA GLY A 123 11.00 -17.25 -4.00
C GLY A 123 10.09 -17.74 -2.86
N ILE A 124 9.36 -16.81 -2.23
CA ILE A 124 8.35 -17.10 -1.22
C ILE A 124 6.98 -16.58 -1.63
N LYS A 125 5.95 -17.32 -1.26
CA LYS A 125 4.56 -16.87 -1.28
C LYS A 125 4.06 -16.73 0.14
N VAL A 126 3.47 -15.58 0.47
CA VAL A 126 2.91 -15.28 1.79
C VAL A 126 1.40 -15.17 1.67
N GLU A 127 0.68 -15.96 2.47
CA GLU A 127 -0.78 -15.96 2.52
C GLU A 127 -1.24 -15.98 3.98
N LYS A 128 -2.46 -15.49 4.24
CA LYS A 128 -3.07 -15.62 5.56
C LYS A 128 -3.51 -17.06 5.81
N ASP A 129 -3.37 -17.53 7.05
CA ASP A 129 -4.00 -18.75 7.54
C ASP A 129 -4.97 -18.44 8.68
N SER A 130 -5.92 -19.34 8.95
CA SER A 130 -6.89 -19.18 10.04
C SER A 130 -7.12 -20.47 10.82
N VAL A 131 -6.20 -21.44 10.69
CA VAL A 131 -6.25 -22.75 11.34
C VAL A 131 -5.01 -22.95 12.21
N ILE A 132 -3.81 -22.77 11.67
CA ILE A 132 -2.54 -22.88 12.40
C ILE A 132 -2.15 -21.49 12.89
N ILE A 133 -2.59 -21.16 14.10
CA ILE A 133 -2.43 -19.84 14.72
C ILE A 133 -1.74 -20.00 16.08
N LYS A 134 -0.81 -19.10 16.41
CA LYS A 134 -0.18 -19.02 17.73
C LYS A 134 -0.95 -18.09 18.66
N ALA A 135 -1.39 -16.94 18.14
CA ALA A 135 -2.12 -15.92 18.86
C ALA A 135 -3.08 -15.16 17.92
N GLY A 136 -4.15 -14.59 18.44
CA GLY A 136 -5.10 -13.85 17.60
C GLY A 136 -6.01 -14.76 16.76
N LYS A 137 -6.19 -14.42 15.49
CA LYS A 137 -7.10 -15.07 14.53
C LYS A 137 -6.42 -15.49 13.23
N LYS A 138 -5.24 -14.97 12.92
CA LYS A 138 -4.52 -15.27 11.68
C LYS A 138 -3.04 -15.47 11.96
N SER A 139 -2.39 -16.17 11.04
CA SER A 139 -0.94 -16.27 10.97
C SER A 139 -0.49 -16.06 9.52
N ALA A 140 0.81 -15.86 9.33
CA ALA A 140 1.40 -15.83 8.00
C ALA A 140 1.85 -17.24 7.58
N LYS A 141 1.14 -17.83 6.61
CA LYS A 141 1.58 -19.05 5.93
C LYS A 141 2.60 -18.68 4.86
N ILE A 142 3.80 -19.24 5.00
CA ILE A 142 4.90 -19.08 4.06
C ILE A 142 5.03 -20.36 3.25
N GLN A 143 5.01 -20.22 1.93
CA GLN A 143 5.40 -21.28 1.02
C GLN A 143 6.71 -20.89 0.34
N LEU A 144 7.77 -21.65 0.66
CA LEU A 144 9.08 -21.53 0.03
C LEU A 144 9.12 -22.41 -1.21
N ASN A 145 9.47 -21.84 -2.37
CA ASN A 145 9.47 -22.53 -3.67
C ASN A 145 10.84 -22.47 -4.37
N THR A 146 11.91 -22.20 -3.64
CA THR A 146 13.25 -22.03 -4.20
C THR A 146 14.30 -22.62 -3.27
N THR A 147 15.40 -23.08 -3.87
CA THR A 147 16.65 -23.44 -3.20
C THR A 147 17.63 -22.27 -3.13
N GLN A 148 17.25 -21.11 -3.69
CA GLN A 148 18.03 -19.88 -3.58
C GLN A 148 17.82 -19.29 -2.17
N GLN A 149 18.92 -19.12 -1.44
CA GLN A 149 18.90 -18.76 -0.02
C GLN A 149 19.31 -17.31 0.26
N ASP A 150 19.83 -16.58 -0.73
CA ASP A 150 20.40 -15.25 -0.52
C ASP A 150 19.37 -14.12 -0.57
N THR A 151 18.14 -14.42 -0.99
CA THR A 151 17.17 -13.38 -1.32
C THR A 151 15.71 -13.67 -0.97
N THR A 152 15.43 -14.74 -0.24
CA THR A 152 14.09 -15.13 0.22
C THR A 152 13.76 -14.46 1.54
N ASP A 153 13.37 -13.18 1.51
CA ASP A 153 13.16 -12.40 2.74
C ASP A 153 11.77 -11.80 2.90
N LEU A 154 11.37 -11.68 4.16
CA LEU A 154 10.25 -10.87 4.60
C LEU A 154 10.80 -9.84 5.59
N ARG A 155 10.68 -8.54 5.27
CA ARG A 155 11.34 -7.45 6.00
C ARG A 155 10.41 -6.30 6.36
N GLN A 156 10.75 -5.59 7.42
CA GLN A 156 10.22 -4.29 7.78
C GLN A 156 11.36 -3.32 8.13
N ARG A 157 11.27 -2.08 7.65
CA ARG A 157 12.20 -1.00 8.01
C ARG A 157 11.64 -0.21 9.18
N ILE A 158 12.42 -0.10 10.26
CA ILE A 158 11.98 0.48 11.52
C ILE A 158 13.05 1.44 12.05
N GLN A 159 12.65 2.63 12.47
CA GLN A 159 13.50 3.59 13.16
C GLN A 159 13.41 3.37 14.66
N LEU A 160 14.48 2.85 15.23
CA LEU A 160 14.61 2.58 16.65
C LEU A 160 15.57 3.57 17.29
N GLU A 161 15.30 3.90 18.55
CA GLU A 161 16.21 4.69 19.37
C GLU A 161 17.41 3.86 19.82
N LYS A 162 18.46 4.52 20.31
CA LYS A 162 19.53 3.80 21.02
C LYS A 162 18.96 2.99 22.18
N GLY A 163 19.48 1.78 22.38
CA GLY A 163 19.02 0.88 23.42
C GLY A 163 19.27 -0.59 23.08
N THR A 164 18.93 -1.46 24.03
CA THR A 164 18.96 -2.91 23.85
C THR A 164 17.55 -3.39 23.56
N TYR A 165 17.42 -4.26 22.58
CA TYR A 165 16.16 -4.82 22.14
C TYR A 165 16.21 -6.34 22.19
N GLU A 166 15.08 -6.96 22.52
CA GLU A 166 14.81 -8.37 22.25
C GLU A 166 13.82 -8.45 21.10
N ILE A 167 14.14 -9.28 20.12
CA ILE A 167 13.24 -9.64 19.04
C ILE A 167 12.96 -11.14 19.11
N SER A 168 11.69 -11.51 18.98
CA SER A 168 11.24 -12.90 18.93
C SER A 168 10.13 -13.09 17.91
N PHE A 169 9.94 -14.34 17.48
CA PHE A 169 8.80 -14.77 16.70
C PHE A 169 8.53 -16.25 16.95
N TYR A 170 7.30 -16.68 16.67
CA TYR A 170 6.94 -18.09 16.66
C TYR A 170 6.91 -18.62 15.23
N VAL A 171 7.40 -19.85 15.06
CA VAL A 171 7.36 -20.58 13.80
C VAL A 171 6.83 -21.99 13.99
N PHE A 172 6.08 -22.47 13.01
CA PHE A 172 5.51 -23.82 12.95
C PHE A 172 5.90 -24.46 11.63
N HIS A 173 6.76 -25.48 11.67
CA HIS A 173 7.18 -26.23 10.48
C HIS A 173 6.24 -27.42 10.24
N LEU A 174 5.90 -27.70 8.99
CA LEU A 174 5.17 -28.93 8.63
C LEU A 174 6.10 -30.08 8.25
N ASP A 175 7.34 -29.77 7.91
CA ASP A 175 8.37 -30.68 7.45
C ASP A 175 9.75 -30.16 7.85
N LYS A 176 10.80 -30.93 7.57
CA LYS A 176 12.19 -30.57 7.94
C LYS A 176 12.93 -29.84 6.83
N THR A 177 12.26 -29.58 5.70
CA THR A 177 12.87 -29.19 4.43
C THR A 177 13.13 -27.69 4.32
N SER A 178 12.73 -26.92 5.33
CA SER A 178 13.04 -25.49 5.42
C SER A 178 13.33 -25.04 6.84
N ARG A 179 13.96 -23.87 6.96
CA ARG A 179 14.21 -23.18 8.23
C ARG A 179 14.15 -21.67 8.04
N VAL A 180 13.84 -20.97 9.12
CA VAL A 180 13.72 -19.51 9.15
C VAL A 180 14.87 -18.95 9.97
N ARG A 181 15.55 -17.92 9.47
CA ARG A 181 16.56 -17.19 10.21
C ARG A 181 16.07 -15.80 10.54
N LEU A 182 16.20 -15.43 11.80
CA LEU A 182 15.90 -14.08 12.26
C LEU A 182 16.94 -13.10 11.71
N TYR A 183 16.46 -11.93 11.30
CA TYR A 183 17.29 -10.81 10.85
C TYR A 183 16.94 -9.55 11.63
N ALA A 184 17.97 -8.86 12.11
CA ALA A 184 17.88 -7.52 12.69
C ALA A 184 19.22 -6.80 12.44
N ASP A 185 19.33 -6.11 11.30
CA ASP A 185 20.54 -5.60 10.60
C ASP A 185 21.64 -6.62 10.31
N SER A 186 21.65 -7.71 11.06
CA SER A 186 22.50 -8.85 10.87
C SER A 186 21.73 -10.12 11.20
N PHE A 187 22.15 -11.20 10.58
CA PHE A 187 21.55 -12.49 10.81
C PHE A 187 21.77 -12.97 12.25
N LYS A 188 20.69 -13.46 12.85
CA LYS A 188 20.68 -14.01 14.21
C LYS A 188 20.46 -15.53 14.16
N ASN A 189 19.58 -16.01 15.03
CA ASN A 189 19.30 -17.43 15.26
C ASN A 189 18.42 -18.02 14.16
N TYR A 190 18.62 -19.30 13.89
CA TYR A 190 17.74 -20.12 13.07
C TYR A 190 16.64 -20.75 13.94
N SER A 191 15.49 -21.04 13.32
CA SER A 191 14.56 -22.04 13.80
C SER A 191 15.16 -23.44 13.67
N ASP A 192 14.77 -24.36 14.54
CA ASP A 192 15.09 -25.77 14.45
C ASP A 192 14.09 -26.47 13.52
N SER A 193 14.52 -26.90 12.34
CA SER A 193 13.64 -27.59 11.37
C SER A 193 13.26 -29.01 11.80
N SER A 194 13.89 -29.57 12.84
CA SER A 194 13.50 -30.88 13.38
C SER A 194 12.23 -30.84 14.22
N ILE A 195 11.87 -29.66 14.72
CA ILE A 195 10.63 -29.39 15.46
C ILE A 195 9.50 -29.11 14.46
N ILE A 196 8.70 -30.15 14.19
CA ILE A 196 7.60 -30.12 13.24
C ILE A 196 6.26 -30.32 13.93
N ASN A 197 5.19 -29.77 13.35
CA ASN A 197 3.83 -29.85 13.87
C ASN A 197 3.61 -29.27 15.28
N GLU A 198 4.52 -28.41 15.72
CA GLU A 198 4.40 -27.63 16.95
C GLU A 198 5.03 -26.25 16.81
N TRP A 199 4.55 -25.30 17.61
CA TRP A 199 5.09 -23.94 17.65
C TRP A 199 6.40 -23.92 18.44
N GLN A 200 7.44 -23.35 17.85
CA GLN A 200 8.70 -23.02 18.54
C GLN A 200 8.92 -21.51 18.51
N GLU A 201 9.62 -21.01 19.52
CA GLU A 201 9.99 -19.60 19.59
C GLU A 201 11.47 -19.42 19.23
N VAL A 202 11.74 -18.49 18.33
CA VAL A 202 13.10 -18.05 18.01
C VAL A 202 13.25 -16.62 18.50
N ARG A 203 14.29 -16.38 19.30
CA ARG A 203 14.56 -15.05 19.89
C ARG A 203 16.03 -14.68 19.81
N SER A 204 16.31 -13.38 19.82
CA SER A 204 17.67 -12.84 19.91
C SER A 204 17.66 -11.44 20.54
N THR A 205 18.83 -10.99 21.00
CA THR A 205 19.01 -9.63 21.51
C THR A 205 20.02 -8.87 20.66
N PHE A 206 19.83 -7.56 20.53
CA PHE A 206 20.77 -6.68 19.86
C PHE A 206 20.76 -5.29 20.51
N THR A 207 21.82 -4.53 20.28
CA THR A 207 22.00 -3.21 20.88
C THR A 207 22.30 -2.19 19.80
N LEU A 208 21.58 -1.08 19.83
CA LEU A 208 21.77 0.07 18.96
C LEU A 208 22.49 1.16 19.75
N ASN A 209 23.63 1.63 19.21
CA ASN A 209 24.42 2.69 19.83
C ASN A 209 23.89 4.09 19.51
N ASN A 210 23.10 4.22 18.44
CA ASN A 210 22.48 5.45 17.97
C ASN A 210 21.01 5.20 17.63
N THR A 211 20.23 6.27 17.58
CA THR A 211 18.92 6.23 16.92
C THR A 211 19.16 6.07 15.42
N GLN A 212 18.65 4.99 14.83
CA GLN A 212 18.88 4.68 13.42
C GLN A 212 17.72 3.88 12.85
N GLU A 213 17.59 3.90 11.52
CA GLU A 213 16.76 2.95 10.79
C GLU A 213 17.49 1.61 10.72
N ILE A 214 16.75 0.53 10.96
CA ILE A 214 17.23 -0.84 10.85
C ILE A 214 16.23 -1.67 10.05
N GLU A 215 16.70 -2.77 9.50
CA GLU A 215 15.84 -3.79 8.90
C GLU A 215 15.68 -4.98 9.84
N ILE A 216 14.43 -5.38 10.07
CA ILE A 216 14.12 -6.60 10.82
C ILE A 216 13.24 -7.55 10.00
N GLY A 217 13.28 -8.83 10.33
CA GLY A 217 12.38 -9.84 9.75
C GLY A 217 13.04 -11.20 9.61
N PHE A 218 12.78 -11.86 8.49
CA PHE A 218 13.06 -13.28 8.31
C PHE A 218 13.72 -13.60 6.98
N ARG A 219 14.67 -14.53 6.98
CA ARG A 219 15.18 -15.18 5.78
C ARG A 219 14.81 -16.65 5.77
N PHE A 220 14.35 -17.16 4.64
CA PHE A 220 13.89 -18.54 4.49
C PHE A 220 14.94 -19.38 3.75
N TYR A 221 15.26 -20.54 4.27
CA TYR A 221 16.27 -21.43 3.68
C TYR A 221 15.64 -22.78 3.43
N ASP A 222 15.99 -23.40 2.30
CA ASP A 222 15.86 -24.84 2.12
C ASP A 222 16.86 -25.61 3.01
N THR A 223 16.64 -26.91 3.13
CA THR A 223 17.56 -27.88 3.76
C THR A 223 17.75 -29.08 2.84
N ASP A 224 18.60 -30.04 3.23
CA ASP A 224 19.11 -31.15 2.40
C ASP A 224 18.03 -32.06 1.77
N GLU A 225 16.76 -31.98 2.19
CA GLU A 225 15.63 -32.77 1.67
C GLU A 225 14.59 -31.93 0.89
N PHE A 226 14.89 -30.66 0.61
CA PHE A 226 14.01 -29.82 -0.20
C PHE A 226 13.99 -30.27 -1.66
N ILE A 227 12.78 -30.44 -2.21
CA ILE A 227 12.59 -30.86 -3.60
C ILE A 227 11.96 -29.71 -4.39
N ASP A 228 10.70 -29.41 -4.11
CA ASP A 228 9.94 -28.41 -4.88
C ASP A 228 9.40 -27.27 -4.00
N SER A 229 8.86 -27.60 -2.83
CA SER A 229 8.35 -26.59 -1.90
C SER A 229 8.31 -27.08 -0.46
N SER A 230 8.36 -26.12 0.46
CA SER A 230 8.14 -26.33 1.90
C SER A 230 7.14 -25.31 2.41
N ARG A 231 6.40 -25.69 3.45
CA ARG A 231 5.41 -24.81 4.09
C ARG A 231 5.63 -24.71 5.58
N LEU A 232 5.60 -23.47 6.06
CA LEU A 232 5.70 -23.13 7.47
C LEU A 232 4.79 -21.94 7.80
N TYR A 233 4.57 -21.69 9.08
CA TYR A 233 3.74 -20.59 9.56
C TYR A 233 4.54 -19.71 10.50
N LEU A 234 4.38 -18.40 10.39
CA LEU A 234 4.94 -17.40 11.28
C LEU A 234 3.81 -16.70 12.02
N ASP A 235 4.05 -16.43 13.30
CA ASP A 235 3.10 -15.69 14.12
C ASP A 235 3.81 -14.98 15.29
N HIS A 236 3.14 -13.99 15.87
CA HIS A 236 3.46 -13.35 17.14
C HIS A 236 4.92 -12.85 17.21
N VAL A 237 5.30 -12.04 16.22
CA VAL A 237 6.56 -11.33 16.19
C VAL A 237 6.51 -10.20 17.22
N GLN A 238 7.52 -10.16 18.09
CA GLN A 238 7.63 -9.15 19.14
C GLN A 238 8.97 -8.45 19.06
N LEU A 239 8.95 -7.14 19.29
CA LEU A 239 10.15 -6.32 19.46
C LEU A 239 10.00 -5.52 20.74
N ILE A 240 10.81 -5.84 21.75
CA ILE A 240 10.72 -5.28 23.09
C ILE A 240 12.02 -4.55 23.40
N LYS A 241 11.93 -3.26 23.73
CA LYS A 241 13.07 -2.50 24.28
C LYS A 241 13.28 -2.93 25.74
N LYS A 242 14.49 -3.33 26.09
CA LYS A 242 14.89 -3.70 27.46
C LYS A 242 15.36 -2.50 28.26
#